data_AF-A0A420ILA6-F1
#
_entry.id   AF-A0A420ILA6-F1
#
_cell.length_a   1.000
_cell.length_b   1.000
_cell.length_c   1.000
_cell.angle_alpha   90.00
_cell.angle_beta   90.00
_cell.angle_gamma   90.00
#
_symmetry.space_group_name_H-M   'P 1'
#
loop_
_entity.id
_entity.type
_entity.pdbx_description
1 polymer ?
#
loop_
_entity_poly.entity_id
_entity_poly.type
_entity_poly.pdbx_seq_one_letter_code
_entity_poly.pdbx_strand_id
1 'polypeptide(L)'
;MKFLKVGRVAIITRGRYAGKKVVIIQPFDNGNKSHPYPHALVAGIERYPSQVTRRMSKARQAKRSKVKPFIKIINYNHLMPTRYTLELEGLKNVINLDTFKEVSQREDAKKTVKKALEERYISGKNRWFFTPLRKCSNLIDTENIFPNLGQVFESPIFMVIFGWIRVKRAV
;
A
#
# COMPACT_ATOMS: atom_id res chain seq x y z
N MET A 1 12.98 10.84 -17.70
CA MET A 1 12.33 11.62 -16.62
C MET A 1 12.12 10.71 -15.40
N LYS A 2 12.60 11.06 -14.20
CA LYS A 2 12.50 10.19 -13.00
C LYS A 2 11.12 10.31 -12.33
N PHE A 3 10.41 9.19 -12.17
CA PHE A 3 9.04 9.15 -11.63
C PHE A 3 8.98 9.06 -10.10
N LEU A 4 10.04 8.54 -9.46
CA LEU A 4 10.18 8.43 -8.01
C LEU A 4 10.68 9.76 -7.46
N LYS A 5 9.73 10.62 -7.10
CA LYS A 5 9.98 11.94 -6.50
C LYS A 5 9.33 12.01 -5.12
N VAL A 6 9.77 12.98 -4.33
CA VAL A 6 9.14 13.32 -3.05
C VAL A 6 7.65 13.58 -3.26
N GLY A 7 6.81 13.07 -2.35
CA GLY A 7 5.35 13.24 -2.39
C GLY A 7 4.65 12.30 -3.39
N ARG A 8 5.37 11.39 -4.06
CA ARG A 8 4.74 10.33 -4.85
C ARG A 8 4.26 9.20 -3.94
N VAL A 9 3.11 8.64 -4.30
CA VAL A 9 2.55 7.49 -3.62
C VAL A 9 3.04 6.21 -4.31
N ALA A 10 3.45 5.23 -3.51
CA ALA A 10 3.83 3.91 -3.97
C ALA A 10 3.14 2.83 -3.12
N ILE A 11 3.13 1.61 -3.62
CA ILE A 11 2.68 0.42 -2.89
C ILE A 11 3.89 -0.47 -2.63
N ILE A 12 4.00 -1.00 -1.41
CA ILE A 12 5.06 -1.95 -1.10
C ILE A 12 4.68 -3.33 -1.67
N THR A 13 5.60 -3.95 -2.41
CA THR A 13 5.39 -5.28 -3.00
C THR A 13 5.89 -6.42 -2.11
N ARG A 14 6.96 -6.21 -1.33
CA ARG A 14 7.62 -7.26 -0.53
C ARG A 14 7.77 -6.90 0.97
N GLY A 15 7.88 -7.94 1.81
CA GLY A 15 8.14 -7.83 3.25
C GLY A 15 6.90 -7.64 4.13
N ARG A 16 7.10 -7.37 5.43
CA ARG A 16 6.02 -7.25 6.44
C ARG A 16 4.92 -6.25 6.07
N TYR A 17 5.27 -5.19 5.35
CA TYR A 17 4.35 -4.12 4.95
C TYR A 17 3.86 -4.26 3.50
N ALA A 18 3.95 -5.45 2.89
CA ALA A 18 3.43 -5.69 1.55
C ALA A 18 1.93 -5.36 1.44
N GLY A 19 1.54 -4.75 0.31
CA GLY A 19 0.18 -4.27 0.07
C GLY A 19 -0.20 -3.01 0.85
N LYS A 20 0.74 -2.38 1.57
CA LYS A 20 0.52 -1.10 2.24
C LYS A 20 0.92 0.05 1.33
N LYS A 21 0.12 1.12 1.39
CA LYS A 21 0.34 2.37 0.66
C LYS A 21 1.33 3.22 1.43
N VAL A 22 2.26 3.80 0.71
CA VAL A 22 3.33 4.63 1.25
C VAL A 22 3.50 5.90 0.43
N VAL A 23 4.05 6.92 1.07
CA VAL A 23 4.52 8.15 0.44
C VAL A 23 6.04 8.17 0.52
N ILE A 24 6.66 8.54 -0.59
CA ILE A 24 8.11 8.74 -0.67
C ILE A 24 8.42 10.11 -0.06
N ILE A 25 9.22 10.13 1.00
CA ILE A 25 9.65 11.35 1.68
C ILE A 25 10.98 11.82 1.11
N GLN A 26 11.94 10.89 1.01
CA GLN A 26 13.26 11.19 0.49
C GLN A 26 13.73 10.05 -0.41
N PRO A 27 13.92 10.29 -1.72
CA PRO A 27 14.57 9.35 -2.62
C PRO A 27 16.10 9.41 -2.46
N PHE A 28 16.76 8.25 -2.46
CA PHE A 28 18.21 8.10 -2.47
C PHE A 28 18.61 7.24 -3.67
N ASP A 29 18.99 7.90 -4.76
CA ASP A 29 19.29 7.22 -6.03
C ASP A 29 20.71 6.59 -6.06
N ASN A 30 21.68 7.23 -5.39
CA ASN A 30 23.09 6.82 -5.43
C ASN A 30 23.49 5.83 -4.32
N GLY A 31 22.53 5.39 -3.50
CA GLY A 31 22.80 4.56 -2.33
C GLY A 31 23.51 5.33 -1.20
N ASN A 32 23.72 4.63 -0.09
CA ASN A 32 24.44 5.13 1.09
C ASN A 32 25.39 4.03 1.60
N LYS A 33 26.34 4.36 2.49
CA LYS A 33 27.31 3.40 3.06
C LYS A 33 26.62 2.17 3.68
N SER A 34 25.50 2.38 4.39
CA SER A 34 24.72 1.28 5.00
C SER A 34 23.86 0.51 4.00
N HIS A 35 23.46 1.14 2.89
CA HIS A 35 22.56 0.58 1.89
C HIS A 35 23.07 0.96 0.49
N PRO A 36 23.96 0.15 -0.11
CA PRO A 36 24.65 0.49 -1.37
C PRO A 36 23.75 0.40 -2.62
N TYR A 37 22.43 0.28 -2.43
CA TYR A 37 21.44 0.16 -3.49
C TYR A 37 20.49 1.37 -3.50
N PRO A 38 19.85 1.68 -4.64
CA PRO A 38 18.83 2.73 -4.71
C PRO A 38 17.65 2.43 -3.78
N HIS A 39 17.34 3.38 -2.91
CA HIS A 39 16.29 3.21 -1.89
C HIS A 39 15.54 4.52 -1.65
N ALA A 40 14.35 4.41 -1.06
CA ALA A 40 13.59 5.54 -0.57
C ALA A 40 13.32 5.40 0.91
N LEU A 41 13.32 6.54 1.56
CA LEU A 41 12.71 6.72 2.85
C LEU A 41 11.21 6.95 2.68
N VAL A 42 10.41 6.07 3.28
CA VAL A 42 8.96 6.09 3.12
C VAL A 42 8.24 6.17 4.45
N ALA A 43 7.09 6.85 4.43
CA ALA A 43 6.09 6.79 5.48
C ALA A 43 4.79 6.21 4.91
N GLY A 44 4.15 5.33 5.67
CA GLY A 44 2.92 4.69 5.24
C GLY A 44 1.97 4.36 6.36
N ILE A 45 0.87 3.72 5.99
CA ILE A 45 -0.19 3.31 6.90
C ILE A 45 -0.13 1.80 7.12
N GLU A 46 0.11 1.38 8.36
CA GLU A 46 0.06 -0.04 8.75
C GLU A 46 -1.40 -0.46 8.97
N ARG A 47 -2.11 0.30 9.81
CA ARG A 47 -3.54 0.12 10.08
C ARG A 47 -4.31 1.31 9.53
N TYR A 48 -5.12 1.03 8.52
CA TYR A 48 -6.00 2.00 7.87
C TYR A 48 -7.17 2.39 8.77
N PRO A 49 -7.73 3.60 8.60
CA PRO A 49 -8.98 3.96 9.24
C PRO A 49 -10.10 3.07 8.69
N SER A 50 -11.02 2.70 9.56
CA SER A 50 -12.21 1.91 9.18
C SER A 50 -13.32 2.84 8.70
N GLN A 51 -14.17 2.33 7.80
CA GLN A 51 -15.32 3.10 7.32
C GLN A 51 -16.18 3.62 8.49
N VAL A 52 -16.51 4.91 8.41
CA VAL A 52 -17.37 5.62 9.36
C VAL A 52 -18.75 5.77 8.73
N THR A 53 -19.81 5.50 9.49
CA THR A 53 -21.21 5.69 9.06
C THR A 53 -21.92 6.66 9.99
N ARG A 54 -22.95 7.35 9.47
CA ARG A 54 -23.70 8.39 10.22
C ARG A 54 -24.33 7.88 11.52
N ARG A 55 -24.66 6.58 11.58
CA ARG A 55 -25.33 5.94 12.74
C ARG A 55 -24.41 5.75 13.96
N MET A 56 -23.10 5.93 13.81
CA MET A 56 -22.15 5.67 14.89
C MET A 56 -22.10 6.82 15.91
N SER A 57 -21.88 6.50 17.19
CA SER A 57 -21.61 7.51 18.22
C SER A 57 -20.27 8.22 17.97
N LYS A 58 -20.15 9.48 18.39
CA LYS A 58 -18.93 10.30 18.20
C LYS A 58 -17.67 9.61 18.73
N ALA A 59 -17.76 8.92 19.87
CA ALA A 59 -16.66 8.14 20.43
C ALA A 59 -16.21 6.97 19.54
N ARG A 60 -17.16 6.27 18.90
CA ARG A 60 -16.85 5.17 17.96
C ARG A 60 -16.28 5.71 16.65
N GLN A 61 -16.76 6.86 16.18
CA GLN A 61 -16.21 7.54 15.02
C GLN A 61 -14.74 7.91 15.25
N ALA A 62 -14.43 8.56 16.38
CA ALA A 62 -13.06 8.93 16.75
C ALA A 62 -12.13 7.71 16.84
N LYS A 63 -12.59 6.57 17.39
CA LYS A 63 -11.79 5.33 17.45
C LYS A 63 -11.51 4.75 16.05
N ARG A 64 -12.45 4.86 15.10
CA ARG A 64 -12.29 4.33 13.73
C ARG A 64 -11.43 5.20 12.82
N SER A 65 -11.39 6.50 13.07
CA SER A 65 -10.55 7.45 12.32
C SER A 65 -9.06 7.37 12.69
N LYS A 66 -8.70 6.68 13.78
CA LYS A 66 -7.30 6.52 14.21
C LYS A 66 -6.48 5.73 13.20
N VAL A 67 -5.28 6.23 12.91
CA VAL A 67 -4.35 5.61 11.96
C VAL A 67 -3.10 5.13 12.71
N LYS A 68 -2.56 3.96 12.33
CA LYS A 68 -1.24 3.50 12.80
C LYS A 68 -0.22 3.69 11.66
N PRO A 69 0.65 4.70 11.72
CA PRO A 69 1.67 4.89 10.70
C PRO A 69 2.90 4.00 10.94
N PHE A 70 3.70 3.85 9.89
CA PHE A 70 5.05 3.28 9.98
C PHE A 70 6.03 4.09 9.11
N ILE A 71 7.30 4.04 9.51
CA ILE A 71 8.43 4.60 8.76
C ILE A 71 9.43 3.50 8.48
N LYS A 72 9.94 3.47 7.24
CA LYS A 72 10.86 2.43 6.78
C LYS A 72 11.72 2.91 5.61
N ILE A 73 12.94 2.38 5.52
CA ILE A 73 13.81 2.48 4.35
C ILE A 73 13.51 1.28 3.44
N ILE A 74 13.23 1.52 2.16
CA ILE A 74 12.80 0.48 1.21
C ILE A 74 13.56 0.63 -0.11
N ASN A 75 14.10 -0.48 -0.62
CA ASN A 75 14.68 -0.55 -1.96
C ASN A 75 13.61 -0.26 -3.03
N TYR A 76 13.96 0.47 -4.09
CA TYR A 76 13.03 0.78 -5.19
C TYR A 76 12.40 -0.45 -5.86
N ASN A 77 13.11 -1.58 -5.94
CA ASN A 77 12.55 -2.82 -6.50
C ASN A 77 11.36 -3.36 -5.69
N HIS A 78 11.22 -2.94 -4.44
CA HIS A 78 10.12 -3.33 -3.55
C HIS A 78 8.99 -2.31 -3.53
N LEU A 79 9.03 -1.31 -4.40
CA LEU A 79 8.01 -0.28 -4.56
C LEU A 79 7.39 -0.39 -5.93
N MET A 80 6.06 -0.49 -5.96
CA MET A 80 5.27 -0.29 -7.16
C MET A 80 4.83 1.17 -7.20
N PRO A 81 5.37 2.01 -8.11
CA PRO A 81 4.97 3.40 -8.21
C PRO A 81 3.51 3.51 -8.65
N THR A 82 2.82 4.55 -8.20
CA THR A 82 1.44 4.81 -8.59
C THR A 82 1.31 6.21 -9.18
N ARG A 83 0.21 6.45 -9.91
CA ARG A 83 -0.08 7.78 -10.47
C ARG A 83 -0.34 8.86 -9.41
N TYR A 84 -0.73 8.44 -8.20
CA TYR A 84 -1.21 9.36 -7.16
C TYR A 84 -0.07 10.14 -6.53
N THR A 85 -0.40 11.36 -6.12
CA THR A 85 0.48 12.26 -5.36
C THR A 85 -0.15 12.54 -4.02
N LEU A 86 0.70 12.72 -3.02
CA LEU A 86 0.31 13.10 -1.67
C LEU A 86 1.42 13.98 -1.11
N GLU A 87 1.16 15.28 -1.14
CA GLU A 87 2.13 16.30 -0.74
C GLU A 87 2.07 16.50 0.77
N LEU A 88 3.04 15.94 1.51
CA LEU A 88 3.19 16.12 2.96
C LEU A 88 4.30 17.14 3.23
N GLU A 89 3.96 18.42 3.17
CA GLU A 89 4.95 19.49 3.33
C GLU A 89 5.66 19.47 4.68
N GLY A 90 4.99 19.01 5.75
CA GLY A 90 5.56 18.98 7.11
C GLY A 90 6.42 17.77 7.48
N LEU A 91 6.57 16.75 6.63
CA LEU A 91 7.24 15.49 7.01
C LEU A 91 8.66 15.32 6.47
N LYS A 92 9.09 16.19 5.54
CA LYS A 92 10.41 16.05 4.90
C LYS A 92 11.57 16.17 5.89
N ASN A 93 11.45 17.05 6.88
CA ASN A 93 12.53 17.30 7.85
C ASN A 93 12.46 16.40 9.08
N VAL A 94 11.32 15.75 9.31
CA VAL A 94 11.09 14.96 10.53
C VAL A 94 11.64 13.55 10.40
N ILE A 95 11.76 13.03 9.18
CA ILE A 95 12.17 11.65 8.93
C ILE A 95 13.46 11.70 8.13
N ASN A 96 14.57 11.48 8.84
CA ASN A 96 15.92 11.40 8.28
C ASN A 96 16.53 10.03 8.55
N LEU A 97 17.69 9.75 7.96
CA LEU A 97 18.41 8.48 8.18
C LEU A 97 18.84 8.27 9.64
N ASP A 98 19.15 9.34 10.37
CA ASP A 98 19.55 9.27 11.78
C ASP A 98 18.40 8.85 12.71
N THR A 99 17.16 9.14 12.32
CA THR A 99 15.96 8.75 13.10
C THR A 99 15.76 7.24 13.20
N PHE A 100 16.51 6.45 12.43
CA PHE A 100 16.49 4.99 12.49
C PHE A 100 17.52 4.39 13.46
N LYS A 101 18.50 5.17 13.93
CA LYS A 101 19.53 4.70 14.87
C LYS A 101 18.95 4.54 16.27
N GLU A 102 18.15 5.50 16.70
CA GLU A 102 17.54 5.53 18.03
C GLU A 102 16.05 5.20 18.02
N VAL A 103 15.62 4.37 18.98
CA VAL A 103 14.22 3.92 19.08
C VAL A 103 13.29 5.06 19.51
N SER A 104 13.75 5.92 20.43
CA SER A 104 13.03 7.12 20.90
C SER A 104 12.63 8.04 19.76
N GLN A 105 13.60 8.43 18.93
CA GLN A 105 13.38 9.29 17.76
C GLN A 105 12.40 8.67 16.77
N ARG A 106 12.47 7.35 16.60
CA ARG A 106 11.54 6.61 15.73
C ARG A 106 10.10 6.66 16.22
N GLU A 107 9.89 6.65 17.53
CA GLU A 107 8.55 6.78 18.13
C GLU A 107 7.99 8.19 17.98
N ASP A 108 8.83 9.21 18.18
CA ASP A 108 8.42 10.60 18.02
C ASP A 108 8.10 10.95 16.55
N ALA A 109 8.90 10.45 15.61
CA ALA A 109 8.61 10.55 14.18
C ALA A 109 7.28 9.85 13.81
N LYS A 110 6.91 8.75 14.48
CA LYS A 110 5.59 8.12 14.23
C LYS A 110 4.45 8.97 14.79
N LYS A 111 4.63 9.64 15.94
CA LYS A 111 3.61 10.52 16.54
C LYS A 111 3.31 11.71 15.62
N THR A 112 4.33 12.31 15.03
CA THR A 112 4.17 13.44 14.09
C THR A 112 3.49 13.00 12.79
N VAL A 113 3.92 11.89 12.18
CA VAL A 113 3.27 11.31 10.99
C VAL A 113 1.82 10.96 11.26
N LYS A 114 1.52 10.44 12.45
CA LYS A 114 0.15 10.09 12.84
C LYS A 114 -0.76 11.32 12.81
N LYS A 115 -0.35 12.42 13.45
CA LYS A 115 -1.11 13.68 13.47
C LYS A 115 -1.38 14.19 12.05
N ALA A 116 -0.34 14.27 11.22
CA ALA A 116 -0.46 14.73 9.84
C ALA A 116 -1.41 13.87 8.97
N LEU A 117 -1.41 12.55 9.15
CA LEU A 117 -2.29 11.64 8.41
C LEU A 117 -3.74 11.69 8.92
N GLU A 118 -3.95 11.85 10.23
CA GLU A 118 -5.29 11.96 10.82
C GLU A 118 -5.96 13.28 10.40
N GLU A 119 -5.24 14.40 10.40
CA GLU A 119 -5.73 15.70 9.89
C GLU A 119 -6.16 15.61 8.42
N ARG A 120 -5.36 14.95 7.57
CA ARG A 120 -5.70 14.75 6.16
C ARG A 120 -6.92 13.86 5.97
N TYR A 121 -7.06 12.82 6.78
CA TYR A 121 -8.24 11.96 6.71
C TYR A 121 -9.52 12.72 7.06
N ILE A 122 -9.47 13.57 8.10
CA ILE A 122 -10.61 14.42 8.50
C ILE A 122 -10.96 15.41 7.39
N SER A 123 -9.97 15.97 6.67
CA SER A 123 -10.21 16.85 5.52
C SER A 123 -10.87 16.16 4.31
N GLY A 124 -10.98 14.82 4.31
CA GLY A 124 -11.58 14.05 3.21
C GLY A 124 -10.72 13.95 1.95
N LYS A 125 -9.49 14.49 1.96
CA LYS A 125 -8.56 14.44 0.83
C LYS A 125 -7.93 13.05 0.67
N ASN A 126 -7.52 12.73 -0.55
CA ASN A 126 -6.79 11.49 -0.89
C ASN A 126 -7.50 10.20 -0.44
N ARG A 127 -8.81 10.07 -0.68
CA ARG A 127 -9.63 8.90 -0.31
C ARG A 127 -9.00 7.56 -0.71
N TRP A 128 -8.37 7.51 -1.88
CA TRP A 128 -7.68 6.31 -2.34
C TRP A 128 -6.56 5.90 -1.38
N PHE A 129 -5.77 6.83 -0.84
CA PHE A 129 -4.66 6.53 0.06
C PHE A 129 -5.12 5.88 1.37
N PHE A 130 -6.24 6.33 1.93
CA PHE A 130 -6.79 5.82 3.19
C PHE A 130 -7.63 4.55 3.04
N THR A 131 -8.02 4.20 1.82
CA THR A 131 -8.76 2.95 1.54
C THR A 131 -7.79 1.77 1.47
N PRO A 132 -7.96 0.69 2.23
CA PRO A 132 -7.08 -0.47 2.16
C PRO A 132 -7.17 -1.15 0.78
N LEU A 133 -6.04 -1.69 0.31
CA LEU A 133 -6.04 -2.61 -0.83
C LEU A 133 -6.66 -3.94 -0.39
N ARG A 134 -7.68 -4.40 -1.10
CA ARG A 134 -8.27 -5.73 -0.89
C ARG A 134 -7.34 -6.76 -1.53
N LYS A 135 -7.00 -7.82 -0.80
CA LYS A 135 -6.37 -8.98 -1.41
C LYS A 135 -7.50 -9.78 -2.07
N CYS A 136 -7.38 -10.08 -3.35
CA CYS A 136 -8.21 -11.10 -3.98
C CYS A 136 -7.73 -12.47 -3.47
N SER A 137 -8.12 -12.85 -2.26
CA SER A 137 -7.85 -14.19 -1.72
C SER A 137 -8.93 -15.21 -2.10
N ASN A 138 -9.99 -14.79 -2.77
CA ASN A 138 -11.03 -15.67 -3.27
C ASN A 138 -10.89 -15.79 -4.78
N LEU A 139 -9.95 -16.62 -5.21
CA LEU A 139 -9.87 -17.16 -6.57
C LEU A 139 -10.90 -18.30 -6.79
N ILE A 140 -11.94 -18.35 -5.95
CA ILE A 140 -13.09 -19.26 -6.10
C ILE A 140 -14.28 -18.52 -6.76
N ASP A 141 -14.26 -17.18 -6.82
CA ASP A 141 -15.41 -16.40 -7.31
C ASP A 141 -15.20 -15.77 -8.71
N THR A 142 -14.15 -16.15 -9.45
CA THR A 142 -13.92 -15.60 -10.80
C THR A 142 -14.95 -16.07 -11.83
N GLU A 143 -15.75 -17.09 -11.53
CA GLU A 143 -16.89 -17.48 -12.37
C GLU A 143 -18.05 -16.46 -12.31
N ASN A 144 -18.10 -15.61 -11.28
CA ASN A 144 -19.20 -14.64 -11.10
C ASN A 144 -18.87 -13.21 -11.56
N ILE A 145 -17.68 -12.98 -12.15
CA ILE A 145 -17.25 -11.64 -12.62
C ILE A 145 -17.36 -11.50 -14.15
N PHE A 146 -17.47 -12.61 -14.89
CA PHE A 146 -17.76 -12.61 -16.33
C PHE A 146 -18.92 -13.55 -16.64
N PRO A 147 -20.20 -13.11 -16.49
CA PRO A 147 -21.34 -13.96 -16.77
C PRO A 147 -21.45 -14.41 -18.24
N ASN A 148 -20.66 -13.81 -19.15
CA ASN A 148 -20.72 -14.09 -20.58
C ASN A 148 -19.46 -14.71 -21.19
N LEU A 149 -18.52 -15.23 -20.39
CA LEU A 149 -17.41 -16.03 -20.95
C LEU A 149 -17.82 -17.46 -21.36
N GLY A 150 -19.08 -17.83 -21.10
CA GLY A 150 -19.68 -19.09 -21.54
C GLY A 150 -20.01 -19.18 -23.03
N GLN A 151 -19.94 -18.07 -23.80
CA GLN A 151 -20.24 -18.10 -25.24
C GLN A 151 -19.01 -18.25 -26.16
N VAL A 152 -17.78 -18.29 -25.61
CA VAL A 152 -16.55 -18.48 -26.42
C VAL A 152 -16.02 -19.92 -26.32
N PHE A 153 -16.64 -20.76 -25.49
CA PHE A 153 -16.20 -22.14 -25.21
C PHE A 153 -16.85 -23.22 -26.09
N GLU A 154 -17.50 -22.85 -27.20
CA GLU A 154 -18.01 -23.80 -28.22
C GLU A 154 -17.10 -23.91 -29.45
N SER A 155 -15.81 -23.62 -29.32
CA SER A 155 -14.85 -24.00 -30.37
C SER A 155 -14.30 -25.41 -30.08
N PRO A 156 -14.51 -26.40 -30.98
CA PRO A 156 -14.10 -27.81 -30.78
C PRO A 156 -12.58 -28.00 -30.59
N ILE A 157 -11.78 -26.97 -30.87
CA ILE A 157 -10.31 -26.97 -30.71
C ILE A 157 -9.90 -26.95 -29.23
N PHE A 158 -10.70 -26.35 -28.34
CA PHE A 158 -10.31 -26.17 -26.92
C PHE A 158 -10.54 -27.42 -26.05
N MET A 159 -11.45 -28.30 -26.48
CA MET A 159 -11.83 -29.52 -25.75
C MET A 159 -10.73 -30.59 -25.79
N VAL A 160 -9.87 -30.57 -26.81
CA VAL A 160 -8.77 -31.53 -26.98
C VAL A 160 -7.58 -31.22 -26.04
N ILE A 161 -7.33 -29.95 -25.76
CA ILE A 161 -6.15 -29.52 -24.97
C ILE A 161 -6.40 -29.67 -23.45
N PHE A 162 -7.61 -29.40 -22.97
CA PHE A 162 -7.91 -29.43 -21.53
C PHE A 162 -8.48 -30.76 -21.02
N GLY A 163 -8.96 -31.65 -21.90
CA GLY A 163 -9.47 -32.98 -21.51
C GLY A 163 -8.41 -33.86 -20.83
N TRP A 164 -7.14 -33.70 -21.19
CA TRP A 164 -6.03 -34.47 -20.63
C TRP A 164 -5.61 -34.04 -19.21
N ILE A 165 -5.87 -32.78 -18.82
CA ILE A 165 -5.43 -32.26 -17.52
C ILE A 165 -6.35 -32.72 -16.38
N ARG A 166 -7.61 -33.03 -16.67
CA ARG A 166 -8.59 -33.38 -15.63
C ARG A 166 -8.48 -34.84 -15.16
N VAL A 167 -7.90 -35.74 -15.96
CA VAL A 167 -7.76 -37.17 -15.62
C VAL A 167 -6.60 -37.44 -14.66
N LYS A 168 -5.54 -36.62 -14.66
CA LYS A 168 -4.35 -36.84 -13.81
C LYS A 168 -4.46 -36.37 -12.35
N ARG A 169 -5.65 -36.00 -11.88
CA ARG A 169 -5.90 -35.62 -10.47
C ARG A 169 -6.79 -36.60 -9.71
N ALA A 170 -7.12 -37.73 -10.32
CA ALA A 170 -7.91 -38.80 -9.70
C ALA A 170 -7.17 -40.15 -9.76
N VAL A 171 -5.89 -40.16 -9.37
CA VAL A 171 -5.16 -41.31 -8.79
C VAL A 171 -4.16 -40.76 -7.80
#